data_AF-A0AAE4A9Z6-F1
#
_entry.id   AF-A0AAE4A9Z6-F1
#
_cell.length_a   1.000
_cell.length_b   1.000
_cell.length_c   1.000
_cell.angle_alpha   90.00
_cell.angle_beta   90.00
_cell.angle_gamma   90.00
#
_symmetry.space_group_name_H-M   'P 1'
#
loop_
_entity.id
_entity.type
_entity.pdbx_description
1 polymer ?
#
loop_
_entity_poly.entity_id
_entity_poly.type
_entity_poly.pdbx_seq_one_letter_code
_entity_poly.pdbx_strand_id
1 'polypeptide(L)'
;MTDILLIAGTEGRDAELVAAAAAYSPRNVTIVVEADDPQWSTNPSADAEARRDRLATLLTQTALATGAGVAGFVGDPARMQAARGFDAIVGARTLLTAA
;
A
#
# COMPACT_ATOMS: atom_id res chain seq x y z
N MET A 1 10.12 12.73 -10.75
CA MET A 1 10.20 11.94 -9.50
C MET A 1 8.78 11.51 -9.25
N THR A 2 8.53 10.21 -9.10
CA THR A 2 7.16 9.69 -8.98
C THR A 2 7.00 9.10 -7.59
N ASP A 3 6.17 9.73 -6.77
CA ASP A 3 5.78 9.28 -5.44
C ASP A 3 4.37 8.69 -5.54
N ILE A 4 4.21 7.42 -5.18
CA ILE A 4 2.93 6.72 -5.33
C ILE A 4 2.34 6.27 -4.00
N LEU A 5 1.01 6.31 -3.92
CA LEU A 5 0.23 5.72 -2.85
C LEU A 5 -0.34 4.37 -3.33
N LEU A 6 0.01 3.29 -2.65
CA LEU A 6 -0.46 1.94 -2.89
C LEU A 6 -1.52 1.57 -1.85
N ILE A 7 -2.76 1.33 -2.28
CA ILE A 7 -3.89 0.98 -1.42
C ILE A 7 -4.19 -0.51 -1.56
N ALA A 8 -3.74 -1.28 -0.56
CA ALA A 8 -4.05 -2.69 -0.43
C ALA A 8 -5.39 -2.86 0.29
N GLY A 9 -6.45 -3.01 -0.52
CA GLY A 9 -7.81 -3.33 -0.05
C GLY A 9 -7.95 -4.80 0.34
N THR A 10 -9.04 -5.45 -0.08
CA THR A 10 -9.32 -6.87 0.23
C THR A 10 -8.21 -7.82 -0.23
N GLU A 11 -7.96 -8.88 0.53
CA GLU A 11 -6.91 -9.88 0.27
C GLU A 11 -7.05 -10.54 -1.11
N GLY A 12 -5.91 -11.00 -1.67
CA GLY A 12 -5.87 -11.84 -2.87
C GLY A 12 -5.45 -11.15 -4.17
N ARG A 13 -5.15 -9.85 -4.16
CA ARG A 13 -4.67 -9.11 -5.36
C ARG A 13 -3.31 -8.43 -5.18
N ASP A 14 -2.57 -8.81 -4.15
CA ASP A 14 -1.34 -8.12 -3.75
C ASP A 14 -0.26 -8.20 -4.86
N ALA A 15 -0.16 -9.32 -5.57
CA ALA A 15 0.77 -9.47 -6.69
C ALA A 15 0.45 -8.53 -7.87
N GLU A 16 -0.84 -8.40 -8.22
CA GLU A 16 -1.30 -7.47 -9.27
C GLU A 16 -1.05 -6.02 -8.87
N LEU A 17 -1.27 -5.70 -7.59
CA LEU A 17 -1.05 -4.39 -7.01
C LEU A 17 0.43 -3.99 -7.06
N VAL A 18 1.33 -4.92 -6.71
CA VAL A 18 2.79 -4.72 -6.79
C VAL A 18 3.25 -4.53 -8.24
N ALA A 19 2.72 -5.33 -9.18
CA ALA A 19 3.02 -5.17 -10.60
C ALA A 19 2.54 -3.82 -11.14
N ALA A 20 1.35 -3.37 -10.73
CA ALA A 20 0.82 -2.06 -11.10
C ALA A 20 1.70 -0.93 -10.54
N ALA A 21 2.17 -1.03 -9.30
CA ALA A 21 3.11 -0.06 -8.73
C ALA A 21 4.43 0.02 -9.52
N ALA A 22 4.99 -1.13 -9.91
CA ALA A 22 6.24 -1.20 -10.67
C ALA A 22 6.14 -0.51 -12.04
N ALA A 23 4.97 -0.55 -12.69
CA ALA A 23 4.75 0.11 -13.98
C ALA A 23 4.97 1.64 -13.95
N TYR A 24 4.86 2.27 -12.78
CA TYR A 24 5.11 3.72 -12.62
C TYR A 24 6.58 4.08 -12.44
N SER A 25 7.49 3.10 -12.30
CA SER A 25 8.91 3.32 -11.98
C SER A 25 9.11 4.33 -10.83
N PRO A 26 8.48 4.11 -9.66
CA PRO A 26 8.45 5.09 -8.58
C PRO A 26 9.80 5.27 -7.90
N ARG A 27 10.02 6.45 -7.30
CA ARG A 27 11.12 6.67 -6.36
C ARG A 27 10.73 6.30 -4.94
N ASN A 28 9.50 6.63 -4.54
CA ASN A 28 8.95 6.27 -3.24
C ASN A 28 7.56 5.67 -3.38
N VAL A 29 7.27 4.68 -2.53
CA VAL A 29 5.96 4.04 -2.43
C VAL A 29 5.48 4.09 -0.99
N THR A 30 4.29 4.63 -0.77
CA THR A 30 3.58 4.52 0.52
C THR A 30 2.50 3.47 0.41
N ILE A 31 2.51 2.46 1.26
CA ILE A 31 1.53 1.38 1.27
C ILE A 31 0.53 1.57 2.42
N VAL A 32 -0.77 1.44 2.12
CA VAL A 32 -1.84 1.38 3.12
C VAL A 32 -2.54 0.04 3.00
N VAL A 33 -2.52 -0.75 4.07
CA VAL A 33 -3.42 -1.90 4.22
C VAL A 33 -4.69 -1.39 4.89
N GLU A 34 -5.82 -1.50 4.18
CA GLU A 34 -7.10 -0.96 4.63
C GLU A 34 -7.63 -1.73 5.85
N ALA A 35 -7.73 -1.06 7.00
CA ALA A 35 -8.46 -1.54 8.17
C ALA A 35 -8.79 -0.40 9.12
N ASP A 36 -9.88 -0.55 9.87
CA ASP A 36 -10.30 0.39 10.92
C ASP A 36 -9.88 -0.13 12.31
N ASP A 37 -8.57 -0.32 12.51
CA ASP A 37 -7.99 -0.82 13.77
C ASP A 37 -6.82 0.09 14.22
N PRO A 38 -7.02 0.99 15.20
CA PRO A 38 -5.95 1.84 15.71
C PRO A 38 -4.89 1.10 16.54
N GLN A 39 -5.16 -0.15 16.94
CA GLN A 39 -4.24 -0.99 17.72
C GLN A 39 -3.58 -2.08 16.88
N TRP A 40 -3.68 -2.01 15.55
CA TRP A 40 -3.18 -3.05 14.62
C TRP A 40 -1.73 -3.50 14.89
N SER A 41 -0.87 -2.61 15.38
CA SER A 41 0.54 -2.88 15.62
C SER A 41 0.82 -3.67 16.90
N THR A 42 -0.08 -3.62 17.89
CA THR A 42 0.11 -4.23 19.22
C THR A 42 -0.98 -5.23 19.59
N ASN A 43 -2.10 -5.24 18.87
CA ASN A 43 -3.20 -6.16 19.09
C ASN A 43 -2.76 -7.62 18.80
N PRO A 44 -2.89 -8.55 19.76
CA PRO A 44 -2.46 -9.93 19.61
C PRO A 44 -3.48 -10.83 18.89
N SER A 45 -4.60 -10.28 18.40
CA SER A 45 -5.56 -11.05 17.62
C SER A 45 -4.95 -11.57 16.31
N ALA A 46 -5.41 -12.73 15.87
CA ALA A 46 -4.97 -13.35 14.61
C ALA A 46 -5.20 -12.43 13.40
N ASP A 47 -6.31 -11.67 13.38
CA ASP A 47 -6.58 -10.71 12.31
C ASP A 47 -5.55 -9.57 12.27
N ALA A 48 -5.14 -9.06 13.43
CA ALA A 48 -4.10 -8.03 13.51
C ALA A 48 -2.73 -8.58 13.11
N GLU A 49 -2.42 -9.84 13.47
CA GLU A 49 -1.22 -10.54 13.03
C GLU A 49 -1.19 -10.73 11.51
N ALA A 50 -2.27 -11.23 10.92
CA ALA A 50 -2.41 -11.38 9.47
C ALA A 50 -2.20 -10.06 8.73
N ARG A 51 -2.72 -8.94 9.26
CA ARG A 51 -2.50 -7.60 8.68
C ARG A 51 -1.04 -7.17 8.76
N ARG A 52 -0.34 -7.45 9.86
CA ARG A 52 1.11 -7.14 10.00
C ARG A 52 1.93 -7.97 9.02
N ASP A 53 1.64 -9.26 8.90
CA ASP A 53 2.33 -10.16 7.97
C ASP A 53 2.09 -9.75 6.52
N ARG A 54 0.86 -9.38 6.20
CA ARG A 54 0.50 -8.85 4.88
C ARG A 54 1.23 -7.53 4.59
N LEU A 55 1.27 -6.60 5.54
CA LEU A 55 2.03 -5.35 5.38
C LEU A 55 3.52 -5.64 5.15
N ALA A 56 4.14 -6.52 5.95
CA ALA A 56 5.55 -6.90 5.80
C ALA A 56 5.84 -7.53 4.42
N THR A 57 4.92 -8.38 3.95
CA THR A 57 5.00 -8.98 2.62
C THR A 57 4.94 -7.93 1.52
N LEU A 58 3.95 -7.02 1.58
CA LEU A 58 3.79 -5.95 0.60
C LEU A 58 4.98 -4.99 0.58
N LEU A 59 5.51 -4.61 1.74
CA LEU A 59 6.71 -3.76 1.85
C LEU A 59 7.89 -4.41 1.11
N THR A 60 8.13 -5.69 1.38
CA THR A 60 9.23 -6.45 0.80
C THR A 60 9.06 -6.62 -0.71
N GLN A 61 7.90 -7.09 -1.15
CA GLN A 61 7.65 -7.35 -2.57
C GLN A 61 7.67 -6.07 -3.41
N THR A 62 7.10 -4.98 -2.90
CA THR A 62 7.10 -3.69 -3.59
C THR A 62 8.52 -3.14 -3.72
N ALA A 63 9.33 -3.21 -2.65
CA ALA A 63 10.71 -2.76 -2.69
C ALA A 63 11.53 -3.56 -3.73
N LEU A 64 11.37 -4.89 -3.75
CA LEU A 64 12.05 -5.75 -4.71
C LEU A 64 11.62 -5.49 -6.16
N ALA A 65 10.32 -5.30 -6.40
CA ALA A 65 9.79 -5.11 -7.74
C ALA A 65 10.09 -3.74 -8.35
N THR A 66 10.23 -2.71 -7.51
CA THR A 66 10.35 -1.31 -7.97
C THR A 66 11.75 -0.70 -7.76
N GLY A 67 12.52 -1.19 -6.77
CA GLY A 67 13.74 -0.55 -6.30
C GLY A 67 13.51 0.76 -5.53
N ALA A 68 12.26 1.09 -5.20
CA ALA A 68 11.88 2.34 -4.53
C ALA A 68 12.12 2.30 -3.01
N GLY A 69 12.15 3.48 -2.38
CA GLY A 69 11.97 3.60 -0.93
C GLY A 69 10.52 3.29 -0.56
N VAL A 70 10.30 2.34 0.36
CA VAL A 70 8.95 1.89 0.71
C VAL A 70 8.65 2.15 2.19
N ALA A 71 7.52 2.79 2.45
CA ALA A 71 6.95 2.94 3.79
C ALA A 71 5.52 2.40 3.79
N GLY A 72 4.98 2.03 4.95
CA GLY A 72 3.59 1.61 5.00
C GLY A 72 3.02 1.49 6.40
N PHE A 73 1.71 1.46 6.48
CA PHE A 73 0.95 1.32 7.72
C PHE A 73 -0.42 0.69 7.45
N VAL A 74 -1.11 0.29 8.52
CA VAL A 74 -2.50 -0.18 8.47
C VAL A 74 -3.42 0.96 8.91
N GLY A 75 -4.48 1.23 8.16
CA GLY A 75 -5.42 2.29 8.51
C GLY A 75 -6.38 2.65 7.38
N ASP A 76 -7.06 3.79 7.55
CA ASP A 76 -7.99 4.34 6.56
C ASP A 76 -7.26 4.96 5.35
N PRO A 77 -7.41 4.41 4.13
CA PRO A 77 -6.80 4.95 2.92
C PRO A 77 -7.26 6.37 2.59
N ALA A 78 -8.48 6.78 2.98
CA ALA A 78 -9.01 8.10 2.67
C ALA A 78 -8.16 9.21 3.31
N ARG A 79 -7.56 8.95 4.48
CA ARG A 79 -6.65 9.90 5.14
C ARG A 79 -5.39 10.17 4.34
N MET A 80 -4.86 9.18 3.63
CA MET A 80 -3.66 9.37 2.79
C MET A 80 -4.00 9.93 1.42
N GLN A 81 -5.14 9.56 0.85
CA GLN A 81 -5.61 10.14 -0.41
C GLN A 81 -5.87 11.65 -0.28
N ALA A 82 -6.28 12.11 0.91
CA ALA A 82 -6.45 13.54 1.20
C ALA A 82 -5.11 14.27 1.41
N ALA A 83 -4.02 13.55 1.70
CA ALA A 83 -2.70 14.15 1.82
C ALA A 83 -2.16 14.52 0.44
N ARG A 84 -1.65 15.75 0.30
CA ARG A 84 -0.96 16.15 -0.95
C ARG A 84 0.43 15.50 -1.00
N GLY A 85 0.89 15.17 -2.21
CA GLY A 85 2.26 14.71 -2.45
C GLY A 85 2.42 13.40 -3.21
N PHE A 86 1.33 12.78 -3.66
CA PHE A 86 1.39 11.60 -4.53
C PHE A 86 1.10 11.98 -5.98
N ASP A 87 1.94 11.50 -6.89
CA ASP A 87 1.77 11.65 -8.33
C ASP A 87 0.79 10.61 -8.90
N ALA A 88 0.64 9.47 -8.23
CA ALA A 88 -0.34 8.44 -8.58
C ALA A 88 -0.85 7.68 -7.35
N ILE A 89 -2.07 7.15 -7.48
CA ILE A 89 -2.72 6.31 -6.48
C ILE A 89 -3.09 4.99 -7.17
N VAL A 90 -2.57 3.88 -6.64
CA VAL A 90 -2.76 2.53 -7.17
C VAL A 90 -3.54 1.73 -6.14
N GLY A 91 -4.75 1.28 -6.47
CA GLY A 91 -5.59 0.51 -5.54
C GLY A 91 -6.31 -0.65 -6.21
N ALA A 92 -6.63 -1.69 -5.43
CA ALA A 92 -7.30 -2.90 -5.93
C ALA A 92 -8.69 -2.64 -6.56
N ARG A 93 -9.30 -1.49 -6.29
CA ARG A 93 -10.61 -1.10 -6.84
C ARG A 93 -10.54 -0.11 -8.00
N THR A 94 -9.38 0.45 -8.31
CA THR A 94 -9.28 1.49 -9.33
C THR A 94 -7.87 1.60 -9.88
N LEU A 95 -7.69 1.08 -11.09
CA LEU A 95 -6.82 1.71 -12.07
C LEU A 95 -7.46 3.06 -12.44
N LEU A 96 -7.42 4.05 -11.53
CA LEU A 96 -7.75 5.43 -11.88
C LEU A 96 -6.53 6.00 -12.59
N THR A 97 -6.56 5.96 -13.93
CA THR A 97 -5.70 6.80 -14.75
C THR A 97 -5.86 8.26 -14.30
N ALA A 98 -4.77 8.84 -13.80
CA ALA A 98 -4.66 10.28 -13.64
C ALA A 98 -4.82 10.93 -15.03
N ALA A 99 -5.75 11.89 -15.12
CA ALA A 99 -6.03 12.67 -16.34
C ALA A 99 -4.98 13.75 -16.58
#